data_AF-A0A9D3QBG0-F1
#
_entry.id   AF-A0A9D3QBG0-F1
#
_cell.length_a   1.000
_cell.length_b   1.000
_cell.length_c   1.000
_cell.angle_alpha   90.00
_cell.angle_beta   90.00
_cell.angle_gamma   90.00
#
_symmetry.space_group_name_H-M   'P 1'
#
loop_
_entity.id
_entity.type
_entity.pdbx_description
1 polymer ?
#
loop_
_entity_poly.entity_id
_entity_poly.type
_entity_poly.pdbx_seq_one_letter_code
_entity_poly.pdbx_strand_id
1 'polypeptide(L)'
;MTCRHCVTLFGPAGRFTFRNLTKDMCTGRLQNIKEFHRATTVRTYDMRKVELTPLEQRKLTFDTHALVKELEASGFEKRQAEIIVTALVTLTTANMDIVYRDMVTAAHQEIALQQIMAHLDSIRKDMVILEKSEFANLRSENAKMKTELEQLKNRLMEESQKIRADAKLDINLERSRVTDMFTEQEKKLMEVNTEFHKKNADIDRGTMETTKKIDIEVASLKTLLESLKLDTIRYLAASVFSCLAIALGFYRLWK
;
A
#
# COMPACT_ATOMS: atom_id res chain seq x y z
N MET A 1 -36.32 6.53 -21.75
CA MET A 1 -36.33 5.05 -21.92
C MET A 1 -34.89 4.56 -21.96
N THR A 2 -34.60 3.72 -20.98
CA THR A 2 -33.42 2.90 -20.66
C THR A 2 -32.27 2.73 -21.66
N CYS A 3 -31.08 2.93 -21.10
CA CYS A 3 -29.74 2.60 -21.62
C CYS A 3 -29.58 1.09 -21.84
N ARG A 4 -29.13 0.68 -23.04
CA ARG A 4 -28.59 -0.66 -23.32
C ARG A 4 -27.07 -0.58 -23.23
N HIS A 5 -26.49 -1.28 -22.25
CA HIS A 5 -25.26 -2.10 -22.38
C HIS A 5 -24.91 -2.63 -20.99
N CYS A 6 -25.45 -3.80 -20.64
CA CYS A 6 -24.97 -4.62 -19.54
C CYS A 6 -25.10 -6.08 -19.99
N VAL A 7 -24.00 -6.66 -20.47
CA VAL A 7 -23.90 -8.08 -20.78
C VAL A 7 -22.49 -8.55 -20.37
N THR A 8 -22.48 -9.23 -19.23
CA THR A 8 -21.66 -10.41 -18.87
C THR A 8 -20.14 -10.31 -18.85
N LEU A 9 -19.60 -10.21 -17.63
CA LEU A 9 -18.33 -10.85 -17.24
C LEU A 9 -18.62 -11.79 -16.07
N PHE A 10 -18.92 -13.06 -16.38
CA PHE A 10 -18.86 -14.17 -15.44
C PHE A 10 -18.22 -15.36 -16.14
N GLY A 11 -16.98 -15.66 -15.76
CA GLY A 11 -16.33 -16.95 -15.96
C GLY A 11 -16.26 -17.70 -14.62
N PRO A 12 -16.42 -19.04 -14.57
CA PRO A 12 -16.55 -19.78 -13.33
C PRO A 12 -15.23 -20.48 -12.97
N ALA A 13 -14.59 -20.12 -11.85
CA ALA A 13 -13.67 -21.00 -11.13
C ALA A 13 -13.25 -20.35 -9.80
N GLY A 14 -13.14 -21.17 -8.75
CA GLY A 14 -12.29 -20.84 -7.61
C GLY A 14 -13.00 -20.35 -6.36
N ARG A 15 -13.62 -21.30 -5.66
CA ARG A 15 -14.06 -21.20 -4.27
C ARG A 15 -12.85 -20.87 -3.37
N PHE A 16 -12.80 -19.68 -2.78
CA PHE A 16 -11.93 -19.37 -1.63
C PHE A 16 -12.78 -18.79 -0.50
N THR A 17 -13.09 -19.63 0.47
CA THR A 17 -13.68 -19.24 1.75
C THR A 17 -12.57 -18.75 2.67
N PHE A 18 -12.59 -17.47 3.02
CA PHE A 18 -12.03 -17.00 4.29
C PHE A 18 -13.12 -16.23 5.03
N ARG A 19 -13.80 -16.96 5.92
CA ARG A 19 -14.58 -16.35 7.00
C ARG A 19 -13.62 -15.66 7.96
N ASN A 20 -14.03 -14.49 8.42
CA ASN A 20 -13.56 -13.79 9.61
C ASN A 20 -12.17 -13.15 9.54
N LEU A 21 -12.13 -11.90 9.09
CA LEU A 21 -11.36 -10.84 9.75
C LEU A 21 -12.03 -9.48 9.50
N THR A 22 -13.33 -9.40 9.80
CA THR A 22 -13.98 -8.14 10.16
C THR A 22 -13.74 -7.92 11.64
N LYS A 23 -12.67 -7.21 11.97
CA LYS A 23 -12.54 -6.28 13.10
C LYS A 23 -11.08 -5.82 13.17
N ASP A 24 -10.94 -4.50 13.31
CA ASP A 24 -9.73 -3.82 13.75
C ASP A 24 -8.60 -3.69 12.72
N MET A 25 -8.72 -2.68 11.84
CA MET A 25 -7.60 -1.77 11.51
C MET A 25 -7.99 -0.52 10.69
N CYS A 26 -9.25 -0.09 10.70
CA CYS A 26 -9.65 1.23 10.17
C CYS A 26 -9.66 2.29 11.29
N THR A 27 -8.50 2.51 11.93
CA THR A 27 -8.30 3.66 12.83
C THR A 27 -6.97 4.30 12.50
N GLY A 28 -6.90 4.88 11.29
CA GLY A 28 -5.69 5.44 10.74
C GLY A 28 -5.99 6.55 9.74
N ARG A 29 -6.44 7.69 10.27
CA ARG A 29 -6.11 9.04 9.76
C ARG A 29 -6.39 9.28 8.26
N LEU A 30 -7.66 9.45 7.91
CA LEU A 30 -8.09 10.20 6.72
C LEU A 30 -8.83 11.47 7.18
N GLN A 31 -8.09 12.30 7.92
CA GLN A 31 -8.43 13.71 8.11
C GLN A 31 -7.56 14.47 7.13
N ASN A 32 -8.20 15.16 6.18
CA ASN A 32 -7.68 16.17 5.24
C ASN A 32 -7.98 15.88 3.77
N ILE A 33 -9.26 15.72 3.40
CA ILE A 33 -9.77 16.20 2.10
C ILE A 33 -11.23 16.64 2.29
N LYS A 34 -11.44 17.75 3.01
CA LYS A 34 -12.71 18.50 2.98
C LYS A 34 -12.41 20.00 2.98
N GLU A 35 -11.70 20.45 1.97
CA GLU A 35 -11.79 21.85 1.53
C GLU A 35 -12.08 21.86 0.04
N PHE A 36 -13.28 21.37 -0.29
CA PHE A 36 -13.93 21.84 -1.51
C PHE A 36 -14.30 23.29 -1.18
N HIS A 37 -13.49 24.24 -1.65
CA HIS A 37 -13.81 25.66 -1.55
C HIS A 37 -15.18 25.88 -2.15
N ARG A 38 -16.20 25.93 -1.28
CA ARG A 38 -17.53 26.38 -1.62
C ARG A 38 -17.35 27.86 -1.93
N ALA A 39 -17.20 28.19 -3.21
CA ALA A 39 -17.27 29.56 -3.67
C ALA A 39 -18.56 30.14 -3.12
N THR A 40 -18.45 30.99 -2.10
CA THR A 40 -19.56 31.77 -1.58
C THR A 40 -20.01 32.64 -2.74
N THR A 41 -21.06 32.21 -3.44
CA THR A 41 -21.75 33.05 -4.41
C THR A 41 -22.41 34.18 -3.63
N VAL A 42 -21.65 35.22 -3.31
CA VAL A 42 -22.18 36.53 -2.97
C VAL A 42 -22.72 37.11 -4.28
N ARG A 43 -23.93 36.68 -4.64
CA ARG A 43 -24.71 37.32 -5.70
C ARG A 43 -25.36 38.57 -5.12
N THR A 44 -24.55 39.56 -4.76
CA THR A 44 -25.03 40.94 -4.62
C THR A 44 -25.09 41.52 -6.02
N TYR A 45 -26.13 41.15 -6.78
CA TYR A 45 -26.53 41.96 -7.91
C TYR A 45 -27.10 43.25 -7.32
N ASP A 46 -26.23 44.24 -7.18
CA ASP A 46 -26.60 45.56 -6.73
C ASP A 46 -27.37 46.25 -7.87
N MET A 47 -28.67 45.90 -7.99
CA MET A 47 -29.61 46.59 -8.86
C MET A 47 -29.80 47.99 -8.28
N ARG A 48 -28.91 48.91 -8.65
CA ARG A 48 -29.11 50.34 -8.38
C ARG A 48 -30.45 50.74 -8.97
N LYS A 49 -31.41 51.07 -8.09
CA LYS A 49 -32.71 51.62 -8.46
C LYS A 49 -32.45 52.91 -9.24
N VAL A 50 -32.75 52.88 -10.53
CA VAL A 50 -32.62 54.04 -11.41
C VAL A 50 -33.83 54.94 -11.16
N GLU A 51 -33.73 55.83 -10.18
CA GLU A 51 -34.64 56.96 -10.06
C GLU A 51 -34.19 58.04 -11.04
N LEU A 52 -34.85 58.07 -12.19
CA LEU A 52 -34.77 59.20 -13.11
C LEU A 52 -35.86 60.21 -12.75
N THR A 53 -35.48 61.48 -12.85
CA THR A 53 -36.28 62.68 -12.59
C THR A 53 -37.70 62.62 -13.18
N PRO A 54 -38.68 63.33 -12.56
CA PRO A 54 -40.05 63.36 -13.05
C PRO A 54 -40.08 63.91 -14.48
N LEU A 55 -40.79 63.21 -15.37
CA LEU A 55 -41.02 63.62 -16.75
C LEU A 55 -41.97 64.83 -16.80
N GLU A 56 -41.46 66.02 -16.54
CA GLU A 56 -42.20 67.30 -16.59
C GLU A 56 -42.75 67.66 -17.99
N GLN A 57 -42.41 66.90 -19.04
CA GLN A 57 -42.64 67.28 -20.44
C GLN A 57 -43.80 66.59 -21.16
N ARG A 58 -44.68 65.84 -20.49
CA ARG A 58 -45.82 65.19 -21.14
C ARG A 58 -47.14 65.90 -20.89
N LYS A 59 -47.21 67.19 -21.26
CA LYS A 59 -48.49 67.90 -21.37
C LYS A 59 -49.21 67.42 -22.63
N LEU A 60 -50.24 66.60 -22.45
CA LEU A 60 -51.22 66.35 -23.50
C LEU A 60 -51.90 67.68 -23.82
N THR A 61 -51.74 68.19 -25.04
CA THR A 61 -52.44 69.39 -25.49
C THR A 61 -53.89 69.02 -25.79
N PHE A 62 -54.72 69.02 -24.75
CA PHE A 62 -56.16 68.87 -24.92
C PHE A 62 -56.73 70.23 -25.32
N ASP A 63 -57.27 70.34 -26.53
CA ASP A 63 -57.96 71.55 -26.96
C ASP A 63 -59.39 71.56 -26.38
N THR A 64 -59.46 72.02 -25.13
CA THR A 64 -60.70 72.16 -24.36
C THR A 64 -61.72 73.03 -25.10
N HIS A 65 -61.25 74.05 -25.83
CA HIS A 65 -62.12 75.05 -26.45
C HIS A 65 -62.75 74.54 -27.76
N ALA A 66 -62.01 73.80 -28.58
CA ALA A 66 -62.57 73.14 -29.75
C ALA A 66 -63.66 72.12 -29.37
N LEU A 67 -63.43 71.33 -28.31
CA LEU A 67 -64.38 70.32 -27.85
C LEU A 67 -65.68 70.94 -27.30
N VAL A 68 -65.58 72.04 -26.56
CA VAL A 68 -66.76 72.77 -26.06
C VAL A 68 -67.59 73.31 -27.22
N LYS A 69 -66.96 73.89 -28.26
CA LYS A 69 -67.67 74.38 -29.45
C LYS A 69 -68.38 73.27 -30.23
N GLU A 70 -67.78 72.09 -30.31
CA GLU A 70 -68.38 70.94 -30.99
C GLU A 70 -69.61 70.41 -30.24
N LEU A 71 -69.55 70.40 -28.91
CA LEU A 71 -70.68 70.03 -28.06
C LEU A 71 -71.81 71.07 -28.10
N GLU A 72 -71.47 72.36 -28.10
CA GLU A 72 -72.45 73.44 -28.30
C GLU A 72 -73.16 73.32 -29.66
N ALA A 73 -72.41 73.03 -30.74
CA ALA A 73 -72.98 72.80 -32.07
C ALA A 73 -73.89 71.56 -32.13
N SER A 74 -73.67 70.59 -31.23
CA SER A 74 -74.48 69.37 -31.10
C SER A 74 -75.73 69.55 -30.22
N GLY A 75 -76.01 70.78 -29.77
CA GLY A 75 -77.23 71.12 -29.03
C GLY A 75 -77.10 71.10 -27.51
N PHE A 76 -75.88 71.00 -26.96
CA PHE A 76 -75.65 71.11 -25.52
C PHE A 76 -75.55 72.56 -25.07
N GLU A 77 -76.05 72.87 -23.86
CA GLU A 77 -75.82 74.18 -23.25
C GLU A 77 -74.32 74.35 -22.93
N LYS A 78 -73.78 75.56 -23.14
CA LYS A 78 -72.38 75.89 -22.88
C LYS A 78 -71.87 75.38 -21.52
N ARG A 79 -72.66 75.56 -20.46
CA ARG A 79 -72.32 75.08 -19.10
C ARG A 79 -72.21 73.55 -19.03
N GLN A 80 -73.09 72.84 -19.72
CA GLN A 80 -73.06 71.37 -19.76
C GLN A 80 -71.86 70.86 -20.57
N ALA A 81 -71.56 71.50 -21.71
CA ALA A 81 -70.38 71.20 -22.51
C ALA A 81 -69.08 71.42 -21.72
N GLU A 82 -68.94 72.55 -21.02
CA GLU A 82 -67.77 72.83 -20.16
C GLU A 82 -67.57 71.78 -19.06
N ILE A 83 -68.64 71.35 -18.39
CA ILE A 83 -68.58 70.32 -17.33
C ILE A 83 -68.13 68.96 -17.88
N ILE A 84 -68.70 68.53 -19.02
CA ILE A 84 -68.34 67.26 -19.66
C ILE A 84 -66.87 67.27 -20.08
N VAL A 85 -66.43 68.37 -20.71
CA VAL A 85 -65.04 68.52 -21.15
C VAL A 85 -64.08 68.57 -19.95
N THR A 86 -64.45 69.23 -18.85
CA THR A 86 -63.63 69.26 -17.63
C THR A 86 -63.51 67.87 -17.00
N ALA A 87 -64.59 67.08 -16.98
CA ALA A 87 -64.55 65.71 -16.50
C ALA A 87 -63.68 64.81 -17.38
N LEU A 88 -63.75 64.96 -18.71
CA LEU A 88 -62.91 64.25 -19.67
C LEU A 88 -61.42 64.59 -19.51
N VAL A 89 -61.08 65.87 -19.34
CA VAL A 89 -59.69 66.30 -19.09
C VAL A 89 -59.18 65.69 -17.78
N THR A 90 -60.00 65.69 -16.73
CA THR A 90 -59.62 65.13 -15.42
C THR A 90 -59.38 63.62 -15.50
N LEU A 91 -60.29 62.87 -16.13
CA LEU A 91 -60.15 61.42 -16.31
C LEU A 91 -58.98 61.06 -17.22
N THR A 92 -58.76 61.81 -18.31
CA THR A 92 -57.66 61.57 -19.24
C THR A 92 -56.31 61.85 -18.58
N THR A 93 -56.22 62.89 -17.76
CA THR A 93 -55.01 63.22 -16.98
C THR A 93 -54.72 62.12 -15.97
N ALA A 94 -55.73 61.67 -15.21
CA ALA A 94 -55.57 60.59 -14.23
C ALA A 94 -55.19 59.24 -14.86
N ASN A 95 -55.79 58.87 -16.00
CA ASN A 95 -55.42 57.65 -16.72
C ASN A 95 -53.99 57.72 -17.29
N MET A 96 -53.58 58.88 -17.79
CA MET A 96 -52.22 59.06 -18.30
C MET A 96 -51.16 58.92 -17.21
N ASP A 97 -51.39 59.44 -16.01
CA ASP A 97 -50.46 59.27 -14.88
C ASP A 97 -50.25 57.79 -14.51
N ILE A 98 -51.31 56.98 -14.60
CA ILE A 98 -51.22 55.53 -14.37
C ILE A 98 -50.42 54.86 -15.50
N VAL A 99 -50.80 55.12 -16.76
CA VAL A 99 -50.14 54.53 -17.93
C VAL A 99 -48.65 54.90 -17.97
N TYR A 100 -48.29 56.14 -17.67
CA TYR A 100 -46.89 56.57 -17.67
C TYR A 100 -46.06 56.04 -16.51
N ARG A 101 -46.66 55.71 -15.36
CA ARG A 101 -45.94 54.98 -14.29
C ARG A 101 -45.58 53.56 -14.70
N ASP A 102 -46.47 52.90 -15.45
CA ASP A 102 -46.28 51.50 -15.85
C ASP A 102 -45.50 51.36 -17.17
N MET A 103 -45.38 52.45 -17.95
CA MET A 103 -44.60 52.49 -19.18
C MET A 103 -43.10 52.58 -18.93
N VAL A 104 -42.33 51.78 -19.65
CA VAL A 104 -40.86 51.88 -19.69
C VAL A 104 -40.45 52.86 -20.77
N THR A 105 -39.62 53.85 -20.44
CA THR A 105 -39.09 54.79 -21.42
C THR A 105 -37.84 54.22 -22.12
N ALA A 106 -37.55 54.69 -23.34
CA ALA A 106 -36.35 54.28 -24.06
C ALA A 106 -35.06 54.55 -23.25
N ALA A 107 -35.02 55.66 -22.50
CA ALA A 107 -33.91 55.97 -21.59
C ALA A 107 -33.79 54.95 -20.44
N HIS A 108 -34.91 54.48 -19.89
CA HIS A 108 -34.90 53.45 -18.85
C HIS A 108 -34.39 52.11 -19.40
N GLN A 109 -34.77 51.76 -20.63
CA GLN A 109 -34.27 50.56 -21.32
C GLN A 109 -32.77 50.66 -21.63
N GLU A 110 -32.28 51.81 -22.08
CA GLU A 110 -30.86 52.01 -22.39
C GLU A 110 -29.97 51.87 -21.14
N ILE A 111 -30.36 52.47 -20.01
CA ILE A 111 -29.61 52.36 -18.75
C ILE A 111 -29.60 50.92 -18.25
N ALA A 112 -30.74 50.22 -18.30
CA ALA A 112 -30.81 48.81 -17.93
C ALA A 112 -29.90 47.94 -18.81
N LEU A 113 -29.87 48.19 -20.12
CA LEU A 113 -28.97 47.49 -21.04
C LEU A 113 -27.50 47.78 -20.74
N GLN A 114 -27.13 49.03 -20.46
CA GLN A 114 -25.75 49.38 -20.09
C GLN A 114 -25.31 48.67 -18.79
N GLN A 115 -26.19 48.58 -17.79
CA GLN A 115 -25.91 47.83 -16.56
C GLN A 115 -25.71 46.33 -16.85
N ILE A 116 -26.59 45.72 -17.65
CA ILE A 116 -26.46 44.31 -18.05
C ILE A 116 -25.13 44.08 -18.78
N MET A 117 -24.77 44.96 -19.71
CA MET A 117 -23.50 44.86 -20.44
C MET A 117 -22.29 44.97 -19.51
N ALA A 118 -22.29 45.92 -18.57
CA ALA A 118 -21.22 46.05 -17.58
C ALA A 118 -21.07 44.80 -16.71
N HIS A 119 -22.19 44.19 -16.30
CA HIS A 119 -22.18 42.92 -15.55
C HIS A 119 -21.64 41.76 -16.39
N LEU A 120 -22.02 41.66 -17.67
CA LEU A 120 -21.48 40.65 -18.58
C LEU A 120 -19.97 40.81 -18.79
N ASP A 121 -19.48 42.05 -18.91
CA ASP A 121 -18.06 42.34 -19.02
C ASP A 121 -17.28 41.99 -17.75
N SER A 122 -17.88 42.20 -16.57
CA SER A 122 -17.30 41.74 -15.29
C SER A 122 -17.18 40.22 -15.25
N ILE A 123 -18.26 39.49 -15.58
CA ILE A 123 -18.26 38.02 -15.61
C ILE A 123 -17.22 37.50 -16.61
N ARG A 124 -17.07 38.14 -17.78
CA ARG A 124 -16.05 37.77 -18.76
C ARG A 124 -14.64 37.94 -18.20
N LYS A 125 -14.37 39.02 -17.47
CA LYS A 125 -13.06 39.23 -16.81
C LYS A 125 -12.80 38.15 -15.77
N ASP A 126 -13.78 37.84 -14.92
CA ASP A 126 -13.66 36.81 -13.89
C ASP A 126 -13.38 35.43 -14.52
N MET A 127 -14.08 35.09 -15.61
CA MET A 127 -13.84 33.86 -16.37
C MET A 127 -12.39 33.77 -16.88
N VAL A 128 -11.89 34.83 -17.52
CA VAL A 128 -10.52 34.87 -18.07
C VAL A 128 -9.48 34.82 -16.95
N ILE A 129 -9.72 35.47 -15.81
CA ILE A 129 -8.82 35.41 -14.65
C ILE A 129 -8.78 33.98 -14.10
N LEU A 130 -9.92 33.32 -13.96
CA LEU A 130 -10.01 31.96 -13.44
C LEU A 130 -9.34 30.96 -14.39
N GLU A 131 -9.60 31.07 -15.70
CA GLU A 131 -8.95 30.27 -16.73
C GLU A 131 -7.43 30.47 -16.80
N LYS A 132 -6.94 31.69 -16.59
CA LYS A 132 -5.49 31.95 -16.67
C LYS A 132 -4.75 31.67 -15.37
N SER A 133 -5.34 32.00 -14.22
CA SER A 133 -4.68 31.89 -12.92
C SER A 133 -4.77 30.47 -12.38
N GLU A 134 -5.98 29.94 -12.25
CA GLU A 134 -6.19 28.67 -11.54
C GLU A 134 -5.73 27.47 -12.38
N PHE A 135 -5.99 27.45 -13.69
CA PHE A 135 -5.48 26.37 -14.54
C PHE A 135 -3.96 26.40 -14.69
N ALA A 136 -3.33 27.58 -14.75
CA ALA A 136 -1.88 27.66 -14.80
C ALA A 136 -1.25 27.14 -13.49
N ASN A 137 -1.83 27.50 -12.35
CA ASN A 137 -1.41 27.02 -11.05
C ASN A 137 -1.59 25.50 -10.94
N LEU A 138 -2.77 24.98 -11.27
CA LEU A 138 -3.05 23.54 -11.26
C LEU A 138 -2.12 22.77 -12.20
N ARG A 139 -1.85 23.28 -13.40
CA ARG A 139 -0.94 22.63 -14.36
C ARG A 139 0.51 22.62 -13.84
N SER A 140 0.96 23.72 -13.24
CA SER A 140 2.28 23.82 -12.62
C SER A 140 2.42 22.86 -11.44
N GLU A 141 1.42 22.82 -10.56
CA GLU A 141 1.39 21.93 -9.40
C GLU A 141 1.34 20.46 -9.82
N ASN A 142 0.55 20.12 -10.84
CA ASN A 142 0.50 18.77 -11.41
C ASN A 142 1.84 18.35 -12.02
N ALA A 143 2.52 19.25 -12.74
CA ALA A 143 3.85 19.01 -13.28
C ALA A 143 4.91 18.81 -12.18
N LYS A 144 4.83 19.61 -11.10
CA LYS A 144 5.69 19.48 -9.92
C LYS A 144 5.47 18.14 -9.22
N MET A 145 4.22 17.78 -8.93
CA MET A 145 3.87 16.49 -8.31
C MET A 145 4.36 15.30 -9.16
N LYS A 146 4.23 15.37 -10.48
CA LYS A 146 4.73 14.33 -11.39
C LYS A 146 6.25 14.19 -11.30
N THR A 147 6.97 15.31 -11.19
CA THR A 147 8.44 15.31 -11.07
C THR A 147 8.88 14.72 -9.73
N GLU A 148 8.23 15.11 -8.63
CA GLU A 148 8.51 14.57 -7.29
C GLU A 148 8.22 13.07 -7.22
N LEU A 149 7.13 12.61 -7.85
CA LEU A 149 6.79 11.19 -7.93
C LEU A 149 7.85 10.38 -8.68
N GLU A 150 8.37 10.88 -9.80
CA GLU A 150 9.43 10.17 -10.53
C GLU A 150 10.74 10.17 -9.73
N GLN A 151 11.06 11.26 -9.02
CA GLN A 151 12.22 11.30 -8.11
C GLN A 151 12.10 10.28 -6.98
N LEU A 152 10.94 10.19 -6.33
CA LEU A 152 10.69 9.21 -5.26
C LEU A 152 10.77 7.77 -5.78
N LYS A 153 10.23 7.51 -6.96
CA LYS A 153 10.31 6.21 -7.62
C LYS A 153 11.76 5.81 -7.92
N ASN A 154 12.57 6.74 -8.44
CA ASN A 154 13.99 6.48 -8.72
C ASN A 154 14.77 6.20 -7.43
N ARG A 155 14.57 7.01 -6.38
CA ARG A 155 15.18 6.77 -5.06
C ARG A 155 14.79 5.40 -4.48
N LEU A 156 13.51 5.02 -4.59
CA LEU A 156 13.04 3.72 -4.11
C LEU A 156 13.70 2.56 -4.88
N MET A 157 13.84 2.70 -6.20
CA MET A 157 14.52 1.70 -7.03
C MET A 157 16.00 1.58 -6.67
N GLU A 158 16.69 2.70 -6.49
CA GLU A 158 18.10 2.75 -6.07
C GLU A 158 18.31 2.10 -4.70
N GLU A 159 17.52 2.49 -3.68
CA GLU A 159 17.61 1.91 -2.35
C GLU A 159 17.24 0.42 -2.34
N SER A 160 16.24 0.00 -3.13
CA SER A 160 15.90 -1.42 -3.26
C SER A 160 17.04 -2.23 -3.89
N GLN A 161 17.71 -1.68 -4.91
CA GLN A 161 18.88 -2.32 -5.53
C GLN A 161 20.05 -2.39 -4.58
N LYS A 162 20.31 -1.32 -3.82
CA LYS A 162 21.34 -1.26 -2.80
C LYS A 162 21.11 -2.30 -1.70
N ILE A 163 19.91 -2.35 -1.11
CA ILE A 163 19.54 -3.36 -0.10
C ILE A 163 19.72 -4.78 -0.66
N ARG A 164 19.35 -5.01 -1.92
CA ARG A 164 19.54 -6.32 -2.56
C ARG A 164 21.03 -6.67 -2.72
N ALA A 165 21.86 -5.71 -3.12
CA ALA A 165 23.30 -5.91 -3.26
C ALA A 165 23.96 -6.17 -1.90
N ASP A 166 23.61 -5.40 -0.88
CA ASP A 166 24.09 -5.55 0.49
C ASP A 166 23.69 -6.92 1.06
N ALA A 167 22.42 -7.32 0.95
CA ALA A 167 21.96 -8.64 1.39
C ALA A 167 22.67 -9.79 0.66
N LYS A 168 22.96 -9.63 -0.64
CA LYS A 168 23.72 -10.63 -1.40
C LYS A 168 25.16 -10.73 -0.91
N LEU A 169 25.79 -9.59 -0.59
CA LEU A 169 27.13 -9.56 -0.02
C LEU A 169 27.16 -10.25 1.34
N ASP A 170 26.23 -9.91 2.24
CA ASP A 170 26.12 -10.51 3.57
C ASP A 170 25.95 -12.04 3.50
N ILE A 171 25.06 -12.53 2.64
CA ILE A 171 24.87 -13.97 2.42
C ILE A 171 26.16 -14.61 1.90
N ASN A 172 26.88 -13.97 0.99
CA ASN A 172 28.13 -14.51 0.46
C ASN A 172 29.23 -14.55 1.53
N LEU A 173 29.33 -13.53 2.37
CA LEU A 173 30.29 -13.48 3.47
C LEU A 173 29.99 -14.56 4.51
N GLU A 174 28.74 -14.71 4.95
CA GLU A 174 28.36 -15.79 5.87
C GLU A 174 28.53 -17.17 5.24
N ARG A 175 28.24 -17.33 3.95
CA ARG A 175 28.50 -18.59 3.24
C ARG A 175 29.98 -18.95 3.24
N SER A 176 30.86 -17.97 2.98
CA SER A 176 32.31 -18.18 3.06
C SER A 176 32.71 -18.58 4.48
N ARG A 177 32.23 -17.85 5.49
CA ARG A 177 32.54 -18.11 6.90
C ARG A 177 32.10 -19.51 7.33
N VAL A 178 30.89 -19.94 6.96
CA VAL A 178 30.40 -21.29 7.24
C VAL A 178 31.25 -22.35 6.53
N THR A 179 31.66 -22.09 5.29
CA THR A 179 32.53 -23.00 4.53
C THR A 179 33.89 -23.13 5.22
N ASP A 180 34.52 -22.02 5.61
CA ASP A 180 35.80 -22.03 6.31
C ASP A 180 35.71 -22.81 7.64
N MET A 181 34.67 -22.55 8.43
CA MET A 181 34.41 -23.31 9.67
C MET A 181 34.20 -24.80 9.41
N PHE A 182 33.49 -25.17 8.35
CA PHE A 182 33.28 -26.56 7.98
C PHE A 182 34.59 -27.24 7.58
N THR A 183 35.42 -26.57 6.76
CA THR A 183 36.74 -27.12 6.38
C THR A 183 37.68 -27.26 7.58
N GLU A 184 37.62 -26.34 8.55
CA GLU A 184 38.38 -26.45 9.80
C GLU A 184 37.91 -27.65 10.63
N GLN A 185 36.60 -27.87 10.72
CA GLN A 185 36.03 -29.04 11.41
C GLN A 185 36.41 -30.35 10.71
N GLU A 186 36.35 -30.39 9.38
CA GLU A 186 36.76 -31.56 8.59
C GLU A 186 38.25 -31.88 8.82
N LYS A 187 39.11 -30.85 8.87
CA LYS A 187 40.53 -31.02 9.20
C LYS A 187 40.72 -31.59 10.60
N LYS A 188 40.06 -31.03 11.62
CA LYS A 188 40.13 -31.55 13.00
C LYS A 188 39.63 -32.99 13.09
N LEU A 189 38.55 -33.32 12.37
CA LEU A 189 38.03 -34.68 12.31
C LEU A 189 39.04 -35.63 11.68
N MET A 190 39.69 -35.22 10.60
CA MET A 190 40.74 -36.01 9.95
C MET A 190 41.94 -36.22 10.87
N GLU A 191 42.40 -35.19 11.58
CA GLU A 191 43.47 -35.29 12.58
C GLU A 191 43.10 -36.30 13.67
N VAL A 192 41.92 -36.16 14.29
CA VAL A 192 41.44 -37.11 15.32
C VAL A 192 41.31 -38.53 14.76
N ASN A 193 40.83 -38.69 13.53
CA ASN A 193 40.72 -40.00 12.90
C ASN A 193 42.11 -40.63 12.67
N THR A 194 43.10 -39.84 12.23
CA THR A 194 44.48 -40.33 12.08
C THR A 194 45.11 -40.71 13.41
N GLU A 195 44.90 -39.92 14.47
CA GLU A 195 45.37 -40.25 15.82
C GLU A 195 44.69 -41.51 16.37
N PHE A 196 43.38 -41.66 16.14
CA PHE A 196 42.63 -42.86 16.51
C PHE A 196 43.20 -44.10 15.82
N HIS A 197 43.42 -44.06 14.50
CA HIS A 197 44.02 -45.17 13.77
C HIS A 197 45.42 -45.52 14.27
N LYS A 198 46.25 -44.51 14.59
CA LYS A 198 47.58 -44.72 15.17
C LYS A 198 47.49 -45.45 16.51
N LYS A 199 46.63 -44.97 17.42
CA LYS A 199 46.42 -45.62 18.72
C LYS A 199 45.85 -47.04 18.57
N ASN A 200 44.94 -47.25 17.63
CA ASN A 200 44.42 -48.59 17.35
C ASN A 200 45.53 -49.54 16.90
N ALA A 201 46.40 -49.10 15.98
CA ALA A 201 47.54 -49.89 15.54
C ALA A 201 48.54 -50.18 16.69
N ASP A 202 48.76 -49.22 17.59
CA ASP A 202 49.61 -49.44 18.76
C ASP A 202 48.99 -50.44 19.76
N ILE A 203 47.67 -50.38 19.96
CA ILE A 203 46.93 -51.38 20.74
C ILE A 203 47.04 -52.76 20.08
N ASP A 204 46.77 -52.88 18.78
CA ASP A 204 46.82 -54.14 18.04
C ASP A 204 48.22 -54.78 18.12
N ARG A 205 49.28 -53.95 18.03
CA ARG A 205 50.67 -54.41 18.22
C ARG A 205 50.89 -54.94 19.63
N GLY A 206 50.47 -54.21 20.65
CA GLY A 206 50.58 -54.63 22.05
C GLY A 206 49.83 -55.93 22.32
N THR A 207 48.62 -56.07 21.78
CA THR A 207 47.84 -57.31 21.85
C THR A 207 48.54 -58.45 21.13
N MET A 208 49.09 -58.24 19.93
CA MET A 208 49.82 -59.29 19.21
C MET A 208 51.08 -59.73 19.96
N GLU A 209 51.80 -58.81 20.60
CA GLU A 209 52.96 -59.14 21.44
C GLU A 209 52.56 -59.97 22.66
N THR A 210 51.49 -59.61 23.36
CA THR A 210 51.01 -60.37 24.52
C THR A 210 50.48 -61.75 24.11
N THR A 211 49.72 -61.85 23.02
CA THR A 211 49.29 -63.14 22.47
C THR A 211 50.49 -64.03 22.13
N LYS A 212 51.51 -63.51 21.46
CA LYS A 212 52.73 -64.27 21.15
C LYS A 212 53.46 -64.75 22.42
N LYS A 213 53.55 -63.91 23.46
CA LYS A 213 54.16 -64.32 24.74
C LYS A 213 53.36 -65.44 25.39
N ILE A 214 52.03 -65.33 25.41
CA ILE A 214 51.14 -66.37 25.93
C ILE A 214 51.35 -67.68 25.14
N ASP A 215 51.42 -67.64 23.82
CA ASP A 215 51.64 -68.83 22.98
C ASP A 215 53.00 -69.51 23.28
N ILE A 216 54.06 -68.72 23.48
CA ILE A 216 55.39 -69.24 23.84
C ILE A 216 55.36 -69.87 25.24
N GLU A 217 54.76 -69.20 26.22
CA GLU A 217 54.64 -69.73 27.58
C GLU A 217 53.80 -71.01 27.62
N VAL A 218 52.69 -71.06 26.87
CA VAL A 218 51.85 -72.26 26.73
C VAL A 218 52.64 -73.40 26.10
N ALA A 219 53.40 -73.15 25.03
CA ALA A 219 54.25 -74.16 24.40
C ALA A 219 55.35 -74.65 25.36
N SER A 220 56.02 -73.73 26.06
CA SER A 220 57.04 -74.04 27.07
C SER A 220 56.48 -74.90 28.20
N LEU A 221 55.37 -74.48 28.82
CA LEU A 221 54.69 -75.24 29.87
C LEU A 221 54.26 -76.63 29.37
N LYS A 222 53.78 -76.74 28.12
CA LYS A 222 53.43 -78.02 27.52
C LYS A 222 54.64 -78.95 27.38
N THR A 223 55.79 -78.44 26.92
CA THR A 223 57.02 -79.24 26.82
C THR A 223 57.52 -79.71 28.20
N LEU A 224 57.44 -78.84 29.22
CA LEU A 224 57.80 -79.18 30.60
C LEU A 224 56.86 -80.26 31.17
N LEU A 225 55.56 -80.13 30.90
CA LEU A 225 54.58 -81.14 31.30
C LEU A 225 54.87 -82.50 30.63
N GLU A 226 55.18 -82.50 29.33
CA GLU A 226 55.54 -83.72 28.60
C GLU A 226 56.84 -84.35 29.13
N SER A 227 57.85 -83.56 29.48
CA SER A 227 59.09 -84.08 30.08
C SER A 227 58.86 -84.67 31.47
N LEU A 228 58.09 -83.99 32.33
CA LEU A 228 57.73 -84.50 33.66
C LEU A 228 56.91 -85.80 33.59
N LYS A 229 56.01 -85.91 32.60
CA LYS A 229 55.27 -87.15 32.33
C LYS A 229 56.23 -88.28 31.97
N LEU A 230 57.21 -88.04 31.07
CA LEU A 230 58.20 -89.05 30.69
C LEU A 230 59.09 -89.48 31.86
N ASP A 231 59.53 -88.54 32.70
CA ASP A 231 60.32 -88.84 33.87
C ASP A 231 59.53 -89.65 34.91
N THR A 232 58.27 -89.29 35.14
CA THR A 232 57.39 -90.06 36.04
C THR A 232 57.21 -91.50 35.54
N ILE A 233 57.03 -91.69 34.23
CA ILE A 233 56.96 -93.04 33.63
C ILE A 233 58.28 -93.80 33.85
N ARG A 234 59.43 -93.15 33.70
CA ARG A 234 60.75 -93.77 33.96
C ARG A 234 60.93 -94.14 35.44
N TYR A 235 60.59 -93.25 36.37
CA TYR A 235 60.68 -93.53 37.81
C TYR A 235 59.75 -94.67 38.24
N LEU A 236 58.52 -94.71 37.71
CA LEU A 236 57.58 -95.81 37.95
C LEU A 236 58.11 -97.14 37.40
N ALA A 237 58.66 -97.15 36.19
CA ALA A 237 59.29 -98.36 35.66
C ALA A 237 60.43 -98.82 36.56
N ALA A 238 61.33 -97.92 36.97
CA ALA A 238 62.45 -98.23 37.85
C ALA A 238 62.02 -98.78 39.21
N SER A 239 60.97 -98.24 39.82
CA SER A 239 60.46 -98.72 41.11
C SER A 239 59.78 -100.08 41.00
N VAL A 240 59.04 -100.35 39.91
CA VAL A 240 58.47 -101.68 39.66
C VAL A 240 59.58 -102.70 39.43
N PHE A 241 60.61 -102.37 38.64
CA PHE A 241 61.76 -103.25 38.43
C PHE A 241 62.56 -103.50 39.71
N SER A 242 62.73 -102.50 40.59
CA SER A 242 63.43 -102.68 41.86
C SER A 242 62.61 -103.51 42.86
N CYS A 243 61.30 -103.30 42.95
CA CYS A 243 60.40 -104.14 43.74
C CYS A 243 60.41 -105.60 43.25
N LEU A 244 60.39 -105.83 41.93
CA LEU A 244 60.52 -107.16 41.35
C LEU A 244 61.90 -107.78 41.67
N ALA A 245 62.99 -107.02 41.58
CA ALA A 245 64.33 -107.48 41.93
C ALA A 245 64.44 -107.87 43.42
N ILE A 246 63.84 -107.08 44.32
CA ILE A 246 63.78 -107.38 45.76
C ILE A 246 62.91 -108.62 46.02
N ALA A 247 61.75 -108.73 45.40
CA ALA A 247 60.87 -109.90 45.51
C ALA A 247 61.57 -111.18 45.02
N LEU A 248 62.30 -111.12 43.90
CA LEU A 248 63.15 -112.21 43.42
C LEU A 248 64.31 -112.51 44.38
N GLY A 249 64.88 -111.50 45.03
CA GLY A 249 65.87 -111.65 46.09
C GLY A 249 65.33 -112.38 47.33
N PHE A 250 64.15 -112.01 47.82
CA PHE A 250 63.49 -112.69 48.94
C PHE A 250 63.04 -114.11 48.57
N TYR A 251 62.51 -114.32 47.36
CA TYR A 251 62.17 -115.65 46.86
C TYR A 251 63.39 -116.59 46.84
N ARG A 252 64.59 -116.03 46.62
CA ARG A 252 65.85 -116.78 46.62
C ARG A 252 66.40 -117.09 48.02
N LEU A 253 66.02 -116.33 49.04
CA LEU A 253 66.39 -116.56 50.46
C LEU A 253 65.44 -117.50 51.20
N TRP A 254 64.22 -117.71 50.67
CA TRP A 254 63.22 -118.64 51.24
C TRP A 254 63.30 -120.06 50.62
N LYS A 255 64.22 -120.29 49.69
CA LYS A 255 64.52 -121.60 49.11
C LYS A 255 65.83 -122.13 49.68
#